data_AF-A0A9J7MK21-F1
#
_entry.id   AF-A0A9J7MK21-F1
#
_cell.length_a   1.000
_cell.length_b   1.000
_cell.length_c   1.000
_cell.angle_alpha   90.00
_cell.angle_beta   90.00
_cell.angle_gamma   90.00
#
_symmetry.space_group_name_H-M   'P 1'
#
loop_
_entity.id
_entity.type
_entity.pdbx_description
1 polymer ?
#
loop_
_entity_poly.entity_id
_entity_poly.type
_entity_poly.pdbx_seq_one_letter_code
_entity_poly.pdbx_strand_id
1 'polypeptide(L)'
;MMAGLRNFEVEQLDWYHGDLSRHMAEALLMANAEDGSYLLRSSATRVGEYSLSVKCKDSVKHFQIGWDGKQYQFGMGVFQSLQEFVEHFANQPLIGGESGILTVLRHPYSRNVLEPDVYDTVTVHASLGQHDGIAPAVANSSSTKTIPIASKEGYLTKQGFNFKSWKTRWFVLKGNEMKYFRARLDTDALRVLDLNTCTGVAPDFTQNKSNCFSLTFPGRTFYMYANTQEEANEWMKLLKWKLEHKGQ
;
A
#
# COMPACT_ATOMS: atom_id res chain seq x y z
N MET A 1 4.71 9.79 -29.08
CA MET A 1 3.89 9.49 -27.89
C MET A 1 4.64 8.36 -27.15
N MET A 2 5.55 8.71 -26.23
CA MET A 2 6.52 7.76 -25.65
C MET A 2 5.90 7.00 -24.48
N ALA A 3 5.38 5.81 -24.74
CA ALA A 3 4.89 4.91 -23.71
C ALA A 3 6.06 4.25 -22.96
N GLY A 4 6.13 4.47 -21.64
CA GLY A 4 6.54 3.47 -20.66
C GLY A 4 7.91 2.80 -20.81
N LEU A 5 8.98 3.56 -21.06
CA LEU A 5 10.33 3.03 -20.83
C LEU A 5 10.52 2.78 -19.32
N ARG A 6 10.60 1.51 -18.93
CA ARG A 6 10.94 1.11 -17.56
C ARG A 6 12.37 1.57 -17.26
N ASN A 7 12.52 2.40 -16.24
CA ASN A 7 13.82 2.81 -15.74
C ASN A 7 14.37 1.73 -14.79
N PHE A 8 15.18 0.83 -15.34
CA PHE A 8 15.74 -0.32 -14.60
C PHE A 8 16.72 0.07 -13.51
N GLU A 9 17.36 1.25 -13.60
CA GLU A 9 18.22 1.79 -12.54
C GLU A 9 17.39 2.02 -11.27
N VAL A 10 16.28 2.74 -11.42
CA VAL A 10 15.42 3.14 -10.30
C VAL A 10 14.81 1.95 -9.57
N GLU A 11 14.37 0.94 -10.30
CA GLU A 11 13.73 -0.26 -9.72
C GLU A 11 14.68 -1.09 -8.84
N GLN A 12 16.00 -0.91 -9.01
CA GLN A 12 17.04 -1.58 -8.22
C GLN A 12 17.46 -0.78 -6.99
N LEU A 13 17.00 0.46 -6.82
CA LEU A 13 17.36 1.28 -5.67
C LEU A 13 16.62 0.81 -4.41
N ASP A 14 17.38 0.51 -3.36
CA ASP A 14 16.84 0.10 -2.05
C ASP A 14 16.10 1.23 -1.33
N TRP A 15 16.18 2.46 -1.82
CA TRP A 15 15.46 3.63 -1.31
C TRP A 15 14.41 4.16 -2.29
N TYR A 16 14.07 3.38 -3.33
CA TYR A 16 12.90 3.61 -4.16
C TYR A 16 11.69 2.83 -3.65
N HIS A 17 10.63 3.56 -3.34
CA HIS A 17 9.41 3.06 -2.70
C HIS A 17 8.24 2.92 -3.69
N GLY A 18 8.48 3.06 -5.00
CA GLY A 18 7.45 2.93 -6.03
C GLY A 18 6.33 3.96 -5.87
N ASP A 19 5.08 3.52 -5.90
CA ASP A 19 3.86 4.33 -5.79
C ASP A 19 3.55 4.83 -4.37
N LEU A 20 4.55 4.89 -3.48
CA LEU A 20 4.40 5.46 -2.14
C LEU A 20 3.87 6.89 -2.24
N SER A 21 2.78 7.18 -1.54
CA SER A 21 2.17 8.52 -1.60
C SER A 21 3.00 9.54 -0.81
N ARG A 22 2.80 10.82 -1.14
CA ARG A 22 3.41 11.95 -0.41
C ARG A 22 3.19 11.85 1.11
N HIS A 23 1.93 11.69 1.53
CA HIS A 23 1.56 11.59 2.95
C HIS A 23 2.20 10.39 3.66
N MET A 24 2.30 9.24 2.97
CA MET A 24 2.97 8.06 3.51
C MET A 24 4.46 8.28 3.70
N ALA A 25 5.12 8.91 2.73
CA ALA A 25 6.53 9.28 2.83
C ALA A 25 6.76 10.23 4.01
N GLU A 26 5.86 11.20 4.22
CA GLU A 26 5.89 12.08 5.38
C GLU A 26 5.78 11.29 6.69
N ALA A 27 4.77 10.43 6.82
CA ALA A 27 4.57 9.62 8.03
C ALA A 27 5.77 8.70 8.34
N LEU A 28 6.30 7.99 7.34
CA LEU A 28 7.44 7.07 7.50
C LEU A 28 8.70 7.82 7.95
N LEU A 29 9.03 8.91 7.26
CA LEU A 29 10.21 9.70 7.56
C LEU A 29 10.09 10.43 8.91
N MET A 30 8.89 10.92 9.26
CA MET A 30 8.66 11.59 10.54
C MET A 30 8.71 10.63 11.73
N ALA A 31 8.20 9.39 11.58
CA ALA A 31 8.14 8.44 12.68
C ALA A 31 9.48 7.74 12.95
N ASN A 32 10.24 7.44 11.90
CA ASN A 32 11.29 6.43 11.97
C ASN A 32 12.63 6.87 11.38
N ALA A 33 12.72 8.07 10.80
CA ALA A 33 13.93 8.51 10.10
C ALA A 33 14.59 9.70 10.79
N GLU A 34 15.91 9.78 10.63
CA GLU A 34 16.72 10.89 11.13
C GLU A 34 16.80 12.04 10.13
N ASP A 35 17.23 13.22 10.60
CA ASP A 35 17.42 14.41 9.76
C ASP A 35 18.36 14.12 8.58
N GLY A 36 17.96 14.53 7.37
CA GLY A 36 18.68 14.23 6.13
C GLY A 36 18.41 12.85 5.54
N SER A 37 17.52 12.05 6.14
CA SER A 37 17.04 10.80 5.53
C SER A 37 16.17 11.07 4.30
N TYR A 38 16.29 10.27 3.25
CA TYR A 38 15.54 10.49 2.01
C TYR A 38 15.03 9.21 1.36
N LEU A 39 13.90 9.30 0.65
CA LEU A 39 13.40 8.22 -0.19
C LEU A 39 12.90 8.75 -1.54
N LEU A 40 12.93 7.89 -2.55
CA LEU A 40 12.37 8.15 -3.87
C LEU A 40 11.02 7.47 -4.02
N ARG A 41 10.09 8.14 -4.69
CA ARG A 41 8.78 7.60 -5.06
C ARG A 41 8.40 8.06 -6.47
N SER A 42 7.48 7.36 -7.10
CA SER A 42 6.86 7.81 -8.35
C SER A 42 6.17 9.16 -8.15
N SER A 43 6.23 10.04 -9.14
CA SER A 43 5.49 11.29 -9.09
C SER A 43 3.99 11.03 -9.24
N ALA A 44 3.19 11.62 -8.34
CA ALA A 44 1.74 11.48 -8.36
C ALA A 44 1.08 12.36 -9.43
N THR A 45 1.77 13.40 -9.90
CA THR A 45 1.23 14.40 -10.82
C THR A 45 1.79 14.27 -12.24
N ARG A 46 2.95 13.63 -12.42
CA ARG A 46 3.63 13.52 -13.71
C ARG A 46 4.08 12.09 -13.97
N VAL A 47 3.40 11.42 -14.90
CA VAL A 47 3.68 10.03 -15.26
C VAL A 47 5.09 9.93 -15.83
N GLY A 48 5.89 9.03 -15.28
CA GLY A 48 7.29 8.80 -15.70
C GLY A 48 8.32 9.68 -14.98
N GLU A 49 7.88 10.61 -14.12
CA GLU A 49 8.77 11.39 -13.25
C GLU A 49 8.80 10.84 -11.82
N TYR A 50 9.73 11.35 -11.03
CA TYR A 50 9.95 10.94 -9.65
C TYR A 50 9.75 12.09 -8.67
N SER A 51 9.55 11.73 -7.40
CA SER A 51 9.58 12.69 -6.32
C SER A 51 10.46 12.17 -5.20
N LEU A 52 11.39 13.01 -4.75
CA LEU A 52 12.29 12.74 -3.64
C LEU A 52 11.72 13.38 -2.37
N SER A 53 11.47 12.56 -1.36
CA SER A 53 11.00 12.99 -0.05
C SER A 53 12.17 12.98 0.93
N VAL A 54 12.44 14.11 1.59
CA VAL A 54 13.61 14.30 2.46
C VAL A 54 13.15 14.73 3.84
N LYS A 55 13.58 14.02 4.88
CA LYS A 55 13.36 14.34 6.28
C LYS A 55 14.21 15.53 6.69
N CYS A 56 13.53 16.56 7.20
CA CYS A 56 14.12 17.67 7.94
C CYS A 56 13.72 17.53 9.41
N LYS A 57 14.38 18.26 10.33
CA LYS A 57 14.09 18.25 11.78
C LYS A 57 12.61 18.10 12.14
N ASP A 58 11.75 19.02 11.67
CA ASP A 58 10.32 19.05 12.04
C ASP A 58 9.36 18.90 10.84
N SER A 59 9.89 18.58 9.65
CA SER A 59 9.06 18.46 8.45
C SER A 59 9.69 17.53 7.43
N VAL A 60 8.94 17.23 6.36
CA VAL A 60 9.47 16.49 5.21
C VAL A 60 9.27 17.36 3.97
N LYS A 61 10.33 17.51 3.19
CA LYS A 61 10.34 18.29 1.94
C LYS A 61 10.24 17.36 0.75
N HIS A 62 9.54 17.80 -0.30
CA HIS A 62 9.31 17.00 -1.50
C HIS A 62 9.83 17.75 -2.71
N PHE A 63 10.70 17.07 -3.46
CA PHE A 63 11.36 17.60 -4.63
C PHE A 63 10.89 16.80 -5.85
N GLN A 64 10.58 17.48 -6.95
CA GLN A 64 10.22 16.82 -8.22
C GLN A 64 11.48 16.59 -9.03
N ILE A 65 11.68 15.37 -9.51
CA ILE A 65 12.80 14.98 -10.36
C ILE A 65 12.24 14.55 -11.71
N GLY A 66 12.55 15.33 -12.73
CA GLY A 66 12.20 15.02 -14.11
C GLY A 66 13.06 13.89 -14.66
N TRP A 67 12.52 13.12 -15.60
CA TRP A 67 13.23 12.08 -16.32
C TRP A 67 12.79 12.10 -17.78
N ASP A 68 13.75 12.27 -18.69
CA ASP A 68 13.48 12.37 -20.14
C ASP A 68 13.70 11.05 -20.91
N GLY A 69 14.01 9.97 -20.20
CA GLY A 69 14.39 8.68 -20.78
C GLY A 69 15.89 8.45 -20.88
N LYS A 70 16.71 9.49 -20.64
CA LYS A 70 18.17 9.41 -20.68
C LYS A 70 18.85 10.01 -19.45
N GLN A 71 18.33 11.12 -18.93
CA GLN A 71 18.95 11.90 -17.86
C GLN A 71 17.91 12.44 -16.88
N TYR A 72 18.34 12.69 -15.65
CA TYR A 72 17.53 13.26 -14.58
C TYR A 72 17.65 14.78 -14.56
N GLN A 73 16.53 15.44 -14.33
CA GLN A 73 16.45 16.91 -14.33
C GLN A 73 15.94 17.42 -12.99
N PHE A 74 16.63 18.41 -12.43
CA PHE A 74 16.23 19.06 -11.19
C PHE A 74 16.62 20.54 -11.21
N GLY A 75 15.62 21.43 -11.20
CA GLY A 75 15.85 22.86 -11.37
C GLY A 75 16.55 23.15 -12.71
N MET A 76 17.74 23.73 -12.66
CA MET A 76 18.62 23.96 -13.82
C MET A 76 19.70 22.87 -14.01
N GLY A 77 19.78 21.91 -13.09
CA GLY A 77 20.77 20.84 -13.12
C GLY A 77 20.30 19.62 -13.93
N VAL A 78 21.27 18.93 -14.52
CA VAL A 78 21.08 17.68 -15.28
C VAL A 78 22.08 16.65 -14.78
N PHE A 79 21.61 15.43 -14.55
CA PHE A 79 22.39 14.34 -13.97
C PHE A 79 22.24 13.07 -14.80
N GLN A 80 23.32 12.33 -15.00
CA GLN A 80 23.30 11.07 -15.77
C GLN A 80 22.77 9.90 -14.94
N SER A 81 22.88 9.96 -13.61
CA SER A 81 22.39 8.93 -12.70
C SER A 81 21.81 9.54 -11.42
N LEU A 82 20.99 8.77 -10.69
CA LEU A 82 20.53 9.18 -9.36
C LEU A 82 21.65 9.14 -8.33
N GLN A 83 22.69 8.34 -8.56
CA GLN A 83 23.90 8.35 -7.73
C GLN A 83 24.60 9.71 -7.82
N GLU A 84 24.82 10.23 -9.03
CA GLU A 84 25.43 11.55 -9.25
C GLU A 84 24.58 12.66 -8.62
N PHE A 85 23.26 12.58 -8.79
CA PHE A 85 22.32 13.49 -8.15
C PHE A 85 22.48 13.49 -6.61
N VAL A 86 22.53 12.31 -5.99
CA VAL A 86 22.66 12.18 -4.53
C VAL A 86 24.02 12.70 -4.06
N GLU A 87 25.12 12.37 -4.74
CA GLU A 87 26.47 12.82 -4.39
C GLU A 87 26.59 14.35 -4.46
N HIS A 88 25.95 14.97 -5.45
CA HIS A 88 25.89 16.43 -5.57
C HIS A 88 25.17 17.06 -4.37
N PHE A 89 23.96 16.59 -4.05
CA PHE A 89 23.12 17.16 -2.98
C PHE A 89 23.46 16.65 -1.56
N ALA A 90 24.44 15.76 -1.43
CA ALA A 90 25.07 15.43 -0.16
C ALA A 90 25.95 16.59 0.36
N ASN A 91 26.53 17.38 -0.55
CA ASN A 91 27.45 18.48 -0.25
C ASN A 91 26.88 19.86 -0.57
N GLN A 92 25.86 19.93 -1.43
CA GLN A 92 25.13 21.15 -1.79
C GLN A 92 23.71 21.07 -1.23
N PRO A 93 23.28 21.94 -0.31
CA PRO A 93 21.96 21.83 0.30
C PRO A 93 20.82 22.15 -0.68
N LEU A 94 19.75 21.36 -0.59
CA LEU A 94 18.45 21.60 -1.22
C LEU A 94 17.69 22.67 -0.44
N ILE A 95 17.06 23.61 -1.16
CA ILE A 95 16.21 24.66 -0.55
C ILE A 95 14.76 24.17 -0.54
N GLY A 96 14.24 23.88 0.66
CA GLY A 96 12.88 23.37 0.85
C GLY A 96 11.81 24.47 0.87
N GLY A 97 11.41 25.01 -0.28
CA GLY A 97 10.27 25.93 -0.44
C GLY A 97 10.36 27.23 0.38
N GLU A 98 9.20 27.88 0.64
CA GLU A 98 9.09 29.23 1.25
C GLU A 98 9.82 29.41 2.60
N SER A 99 10.11 28.32 3.31
CA SER A 99 10.83 28.37 4.59
C SER A 99 12.34 28.61 4.46
N GLY A 100 12.94 28.47 3.28
CA GLY A 100 14.39 28.67 3.06
C GLY A 100 15.29 27.65 3.78
N ILE A 101 14.72 26.62 4.40
CA ILE A 101 15.49 25.60 5.14
C ILE A 101 16.35 24.81 4.16
N LEU A 102 17.66 24.84 4.43
CA LEU A 102 18.68 24.07 3.73
C LEU A 102 18.67 22.64 4.26
N THR A 103 18.62 21.65 3.37
CA THR A 103 18.68 20.24 3.74
C THR A 103 19.59 19.49 2.78
N VAL A 104 20.46 18.66 3.33
CA VAL A 104 21.38 17.81 2.56
C VAL A 104 20.91 16.36 2.58
N LEU A 105 21.27 15.60 1.55
CA LEU A 105 20.99 14.17 1.48
C LEU A 105 22.06 13.40 2.25
N ARG A 106 21.68 12.76 3.36
CA ARG A 106 22.62 12.03 4.21
C ARG A 106 22.44 10.53 4.12
N HIS A 107 21.21 10.05 4.33
CA HIS A 107 20.94 8.63 4.54
C HIS A 107 19.79 8.15 3.63
N PRO A 108 20.04 7.18 2.73
CA PRO A 108 18.96 6.57 1.97
C PRO A 108 18.04 5.80 2.93
N TYR A 109 16.77 6.16 2.94
CA TYR A 109 15.76 5.53 3.76
C TYR A 109 15.24 4.28 3.05
N SER A 110 15.71 3.13 3.54
CA SER A 110 15.44 1.84 2.94
C SER A 110 13.94 1.59 2.79
N ARG A 111 13.56 0.92 1.71
CA ARG A 111 12.23 0.36 1.49
C ARG A 111 11.91 -0.83 2.39
N ASN A 112 12.92 -1.40 3.04
CA ASN A 112 12.80 -2.56 3.94
C ASN A 112 12.78 -2.09 5.40
N VAL A 113 11.91 -1.13 5.71
CA VAL A 113 11.69 -0.70 7.10
C VAL A 113 10.87 -1.76 7.80
N LEU A 114 11.40 -2.30 8.90
CA LEU A 114 10.63 -3.09 9.85
C LEU A 114 9.53 -2.18 10.41
N GLU A 115 8.27 -2.48 10.10
CA GLU A 115 7.14 -1.77 10.71
C GLU A 115 7.22 -1.99 12.23
N PRO A 116 7.11 -0.94 13.07
CA PRO A 116 7.10 -1.09 14.52
C PRO A 116 5.99 -2.04 14.98
N ASP A 117 6.28 -2.92 15.95
CA ASP A 117 5.33 -3.80 16.64
C ASP A 117 4.38 -3.01 17.56
N VAL A 118 3.61 -2.08 17.00
CA VAL A 118 2.59 -1.33 17.75
C VAL A 118 1.22 -1.55 17.10
N TYR A 119 0.82 -2.81 17.02
CA TYR A 119 -0.59 -3.19 16.91
C TYR A 119 -0.89 -4.30 17.91
N ASP A 120 -0.48 -4.10 19.16
CA ASP A 120 -1.02 -4.87 20.28
C ASP A 120 -2.33 -4.22 20.75
N THR A 121 -3.40 -5.02 20.68
CA THR A 121 -4.72 -4.82 21.30
C THR A 121 -5.54 -3.58 20.90
N VAL A 122 -6.52 -3.78 20.00
CA VAL A 122 -7.78 -3.03 20.11
C VAL A 122 -8.65 -3.75 21.14
N THR A 123 -8.61 -3.26 22.38
CA THR A 123 -9.56 -3.59 23.43
C THR A 123 -10.97 -3.23 22.98
N VAL A 124 -11.86 -4.23 23.00
CA VAL A 124 -13.30 -4.06 22.79
C VAL A 124 -13.84 -3.19 23.92
N HIS A 125 -14.27 -1.97 23.62
CA HIS A 125 -15.15 -1.23 24.51
C HIS A 125 -16.60 -1.39 24.04
N ALA A 126 -17.32 -2.28 24.73
CA ALA A 126 -18.77 -2.22 24.95
C ALA A 126 -19.11 -0.85 25.61
N SER A 127 -20.30 -0.25 25.61
CA SER A 127 -21.71 -0.64 25.43
C SER A 127 -22.57 0.63 25.65
N LEU A 128 -23.83 0.70 25.16
CA LEU A 128 -25.03 1.33 25.79
C LEU A 128 -26.19 1.29 24.75
N GLY A 129 -27.45 0.90 25.00
CA GLY A 129 -28.17 0.44 26.19
C GLY A 129 -29.56 -0.10 25.79
N GLN A 130 -30.20 -0.82 26.71
CA GLN A 130 -31.65 -1.14 26.70
C GLN A 130 -32.45 0.16 27.05
N HIS A 131 -33.71 0.42 26.67
CA HIS A 131 -34.96 -0.31 26.96
C HIS A 131 -36.17 0.36 26.22
N ASP A 132 -37.25 -0.41 26.03
CA ASP A 132 -38.69 -0.08 25.78
C ASP A 132 -39.23 0.61 24.51
N GLY A 133 -40.37 0.06 24.04
CA GLY A 133 -41.00 0.36 22.75
C GLY A 133 -42.24 1.25 22.78
N ILE A 134 -42.77 1.50 21.57
CA ILE A 134 -44.18 1.71 21.12
C ILE A 134 -44.09 2.19 19.65
N ALA A 135 -44.79 1.50 18.74
CA ALA A 135 -45.07 1.95 17.37
C ALA A 135 -46.46 2.64 17.34
N PRO A 136 -46.83 3.52 16.38
CA PRO A 136 -46.80 3.21 14.95
C PRO A 136 -46.48 4.35 13.95
N ALA A 137 -46.06 3.91 12.75
CA ALA A 137 -46.24 4.45 11.39
C ALA A 137 -46.09 5.96 11.10
N VAL A 138 -45.11 6.33 10.26
CA VAL A 138 -45.34 6.76 8.85
C VAL A 138 -44.03 6.92 8.04
N ALA A 139 -44.08 6.39 6.82
CA ALA A 139 -43.42 6.81 5.57
C ALA A 139 -41.87 6.85 5.43
N ASN A 140 -41.39 5.84 4.67
CA ASN A 140 -40.52 5.95 3.49
C ASN A 140 -39.38 6.97 3.49
N SER A 141 -38.15 6.49 3.73
CA SER A 141 -37.09 6.44 2.71
C SER A 141 -35.79 5.99 3.36
N SER A 142 -35.40 4.74 3.16
CA SER A 142 -33.99 4.34 3.20
C SER A 142 -33.89 2.93 2.65
N SER A 143 -33.43 2.87 1.40
CA SER A 143 -32.91 1.69 0.72
C SER A 143 -32.19 0.74 1.69
N THR A 144 -32.85 -0.36 2.04
CA THR A 144 -32.26 -1.52 2.69
C THR A 144 -31.16 -2.05 1.76
N LYS A 145 -29.89 -1.69 2.03
CA LYS A 145 -28.74 -2.33 1.37
C LYS A 145 -28.69 -3.78 1.83
N THR A 146 -29.29 -4.67 1.05
CA THR A 146 -29.10 -6.12 1.17
C THR A 146 -27.62 -6.42 0.97
N ILE A 147 -26.89 -6.72 2.06
CA ILE A 147 -25.53 -7.25 1.99
C ILE A 147 -25.67 -8.67 1.41
N PRO A 148 -25.09 -8.99 0.25
CA PRO A 148 -25.16 -10.33 -0.31
C PRO A 148 -24.57 -11.34 0.68
N ILE A 149 -25.26 -12.47 0.89
CA ILE A 149 -24.93 -13.56 1.83
C ILE A 149 -23.48 -14.10 1.70
N ALA A 150 -22.77 -13.77 0.63
CA ALA A 150 -21.41 -14.23 0.34
C ALA A 150 -20.38 -13.10 0.23
N SER A 151 -20.50 -12.04 1.03
CA SER A 151 -19.47 -10.99 1.16
C SER A 151 -18.73 -11.07 2.48
N LYS A 152 -17.43 -10.78 2.46
CA LYS A 152 -16.57 -10.70 3.67
C LYS A 152 -15.58 -9.56 3.53
N GLU A 153 -15.28 -8.91 4.63
CA GLU A 153 -14.21 -7.92 4.71
C GLU A 153 -13.38 -8.14 5.98
N GLY A 154 -12.12 -7.73 5.95
CA GLY A 154 -11.19 -8.00 7.04
C GLY A 154 -9.74 -7.76 6.65
N TYR A 155 -8.86 -7.66 7.64
CA TYR A 155 -7.43 -7.55 7.39
C TYR A 155 -6.83 -8.92 7.04
N LEU A 156 -5.95 -8.93 6.05
CA LEU A 156 -5.06 -10.06 5.75
C LEU A 156 -3.67 -9.51 5.45
N THR A 157 -2.64 -10.27 5.84
CA THR A 157 -1.27 -9.94 5.49
C THR A 157 -0.87 -10.69 4.23
N LYS A 158 -0.58 -9.96 3.14
CA LYS A 158 -0.31 -10.54 1.82
C LYS A 158 1.13 -10.37 1.34
N GLN A 159 1.64 -11.36 0.62
CA GLN A 159 2.94 -11.31 -0.03
C GLN A 159 2.94 -10.38 -1.25
N GLY A 160 3.98 -9.55 -1.37
CA GLY A 160 4.24 -8.70 -2.53
C GLY A 160 4.52 -9.49 -3.82
N PHE A 161 4.40 -8.83 -4.97
CA PHE A 161 4.63 -9.48 -6.28
C PHE A 161 6.12 -9.55 -6.61
N ASN A 162 6.73 -8.38 -6.71
CA ASN A 162 8.11 -8.21 -7.17
C ASN A 162 9.12 -8.51 -6.06
N PHE A 163 8.68 -8.36 -4.80
CA PHE A 163 9.49 -8.57 -3.61
C PHE A 163 8.60 -9.27 -2.59
N LYS A 164 9.07 -10.40 -2.06
CA LYS A 164 8.30 -11.30 -1.17
C LYS A 164 8.00 -10.71 0.23
N SER A 165 7.98 -9.38 0.36
CA SER A 165 7.58 -8.64 1.56
C SER A 165 6.10 -8.90 1.89
N TRP A 166 5.77 -8.98 3.16
CA TRP A 166 4.42 -9.20 3.68
C TRP A 166 3.80 -7.88 4.10
N LYS A 167 2.58 -7.58 3.67
CA LYS A 167 1.90 -6.31 3.97
C LYS A 167 0.45 -6.53 4.35
N THR A 168 0.03 -5.99 5.49
CA THR A 168 -1.35 -6.02 5.97
C THR A 168 -2.21 -5.11 5.11
N ARG A 169 -3.33 -5.61 4.60
CA ARG A 169 -4.27 -4.87 3.75
C ARG A 169 -5.68 -5.16 4.18
N TRP A 170 -6.56 -4.17 4.02
CA TRP A 170 -7.99 -4.38 4.20
C TRP A 170 -8.54 -5.04 2.94
N PHE A 171 -9.02 -6.26 3.04
CA PHE A 171 -9.65 -6.97 1.94
C PHE A 171 -11.16 -6.85 2.00
N VAL A 172 -11.78 -6.70 0.84
CA VAL A 172 -13.23 -6.67 0.67
C VAL A 172 -13.58 -7.62 -0.48
N LEU A 173 -14.28 -8.70 -0.15
CA LEU A 173 -14.87 -9.63 -1.10
C LEU A 173 -16.36 -9.32 -1.24
N LYS A 174 -16.77 -8.90 -2.44
CA LYS A 174 -18.18 -8.66 -2.82
C LYS A 174 -18.43 -9.23 -4.21
N GLY A 175 -19.46 -10.05 -4.36
CA GLY A 175 -19.71 -10.75 -5.63
C GLY A 175 -18.58 -11.74 -5.96
N ASN A 176 -18.05 -11.69 -7.17
CA ASN A 176 -16.85 -12.45 -7.59
C ASN A 176 -15.59 -11.56 -7.63
N GLU A 177 -15.63 -10.43 -6.95
CA GLU A 177 -14.57 -9.44 -6.94
C GLU A 177 -13.98 -9.34 -5.53
N MET A 178 -12.67 -9.55 -5.43
CA MET A 178 -11.93 -9.33 -4.20
C MET A 178 -11.00 -8.13 -4.37
N LYS A 179 -11.25 -7.07 -3.61
CA LYS A 179 -10.42 -5.87 -3.58
C LYS A 179 -9.55 -5.87 -2.34
N TYR A 180 -8.40 -5.20 -2.42
CA TYR A 180 -7.70 -4.82 -1.23
C TYR A 180 -7.25 -3.36 -1.24
N PHE A 181 -7.28 -2.78 -0.07
CA PHE A 181 -7.04 -1.37 0.21
C PHE A 181 -5.89 -1.25 1.21
N ARG A 182 -5.29 -0.07 1.31
CA ARG A 182 -4.25 0.14 2.32
C ARG A 182 -4.87 0.12 3.72
N ALA A 183 -6.01 0.77 3.93
CA ALA A 183 -6.79 0.75 5.17
C ALA A 183 -8.29 0.60 4.91
N ARG A 184 -9.05 0.31 5.98
CA ARG A 184 -10.51 0.09 5.92
C ARG A 184 -11.33 1.25 5.36
N LEU A 185 -10.88 2.48 5.59
CA LEU A 185 -11.61 3.70 5.21
C LEU A 185 -11.22 4.20 3.81
N ASP A 186 -10.25 3.57 3.15
CA ASP A 186 -9.81 3.98 1.83
C ASP A 186 -10.89 3.62 0.79
N THR A 187 -11.14 4.55 -0.13
CA THR A 187 -12.09 4.34 -1.24
C THR A 187 -11.40 3.74 -2.47
N ASP A 188 -10.10 3.97 -2.61
CA ASP A 188 -9.33 3.55 -3.78
C ASP A 188 -8.68 2.18 -3.54
N ALA A 189 -9.13 1.19 -4.30
CA ALA A 189 -8.57 -0.15 -4.22
C ALA A 189 -7.17 -0.16 -4.84
N LEU A 190 -6.19 -0.70 -4.09
CA LEU A 190 -4.84 -0.92 -4.61
C LEU A 190 -4.83 -1.99 -5.71
N ARG A 191 -5.76 -2.94 -5.64
CA ARG A 191 -5.98 -3.95 -6.68
C ARG A 191 -7.37 -4.54 -6.58
N VAL A 192 -7.86 -4.94 -7.74
CA VAL A 192 -9.04 -5.76 -7.94
C VAL A 192 -8.59 -7.14 -8.42
N LEU A 193 -9.07 -8.20 -7.76
CA LEU A 193 -8.86 -9.59 -8.14
C LEU A 193 -10.19 -10.16 -8.62
N ASP A 194 -10.27 -10.50 -9.90
CA ASP A 194 -11.44 -11.16 -10.48
C ASP A 194 -11.39 -12.67 -10.20
N LEU A 195 -12.23 -13.13 -9.27
CA LEU A 195 -12.28 -14.53 -8.85
C LEU A 195 -12.78 -15.46 -9.96
N ASN A 196 -13.41 -14.95 -11.01
CA ASN A 196 -13.75 -15.77 -12.18
C ASN A 196 -12.48 -16.36 -12.82
N THR A 197 -11.35 -15.65 -12.74
CA THR A 197 -10.04 -16.09 -13.25
C THR A 197 -9.21 -16.90 -12.24
N CYS A 198 -9.63 -16.99 -10.98
CA CYS A 198 -8.91 -17.69 -9.91
C CYS A 198 -9.03 -19.22 -10.06
N THR A 199 -7.95 -19.96 -10.25
CA THR A 199 -7.98 -21.41 -10.50
C THR A 199 -7.82 -22.26 -9.25
N GLY A 200 -7.47 -21.68 -8.09
CA GLY A 200 -7.34 -22.46 -6.86
C GLY A 200 -7.22 -21.64 -5.59
N VAL A 201 -7.69 -22.23 -4.49
CA VAL A 201 -7.57 -21.71 -3.12
C VAL A 201 -7.09 -22.85 -2.22
N ALA A 202 -5.94 -22.70 -1.56
CA ALA A 202 -5.39 -23.77 -0.72
C ALA A 202 -4.58 -23.23 0.47
N PRO A 203 -4.54 -23.93 1.61
CA PRO A 203 -3.56 -23.68 2.67
C PRO A 203 -2.14 -23.71 2.09
N ASP A 204 -1.26 -22.85 2.61
CA ASP A 204 0.15 -22.82 2.23
C ASP A 204 1.04 -22.93 3.46
N PHE A 205 1.95 -23.90 3.42
CA PHE A 205 2.95 -24.14 4.47
C PHE A 205 4.37 -23.76 4.02
N THR A 206 4.53 -23.32 2.77
CA THR A 206 5.84 -23.03 2.16
C THR A 206 6.38 -21.66 2.54
N GLN A 207 5.48 -20.73 2.90
CA GLN A 207 5.83 -19.36 3.27
C GLN A 207 6.32 -19.18 4.72
N ASN A 208 6.35 -20.25 5.52
CA ASN A 208 6.71 -20.22 6.94
C ASN A 208 5.91 -19.16 7.74
N LYS A 209 4.60 -19.10 7.49
CA LYS A 209 3.65 -18.23 8.19
C LYS A 209 2.45 -19.06 8.66
N SER A 210 2.11 -18.95 9.93
CA SER A 210 0.89 -19.55 10.48
C SER A 210 -0.34 -18.99 9.77
N ASN A 211 -1.39 -19.80 9.63
CA ASN A 211 -2.66 -19.40 9.01
C ASN A 211 -2.52 -18.88 7.56
N CYS A 212 -1.47 -19.32 6.85
CA CYS A 212 -1.18 -18.91 5.49
C CYS A 212 -1.95 -19.75 4.46
N PHE A 213 -2.41 -19.09 3.41
CA PHE A 213 -3.12 -19.68 2.28
C PHE A 213 -2.79 -18.94 0.99
N SER A 214 -3.15 -19.55 -0.13
CA SER A 214 -2.84 -19.09 -1.48
C SER A 214 -4.09 -18.96 -2.35
N LEU A 215 -4.04 -18.01 -3.28
CA LEU A 215 -4.97 -17.85 -4.40
C LEU A 215 -4.18 -17.93 -5.71
N THR A 216 -4.48 -18.93 -6.53
CA THR A 216 -3.78 -19.19 -7.79
C THR A 216 -4.54 -18.59 -8.95
N PHE A 217 -3.87 -17.81 -9.78
CA PHE A 217 -4.38 -17.24 -11.03
C PHE A 217 -3.43 -17.61 -12.19
N PRO A 218 -3.88 -17.59 -13.45
CA PRO A 218 -3.08 -18.02 -14.62
C PRO A 218 -1.70 -17.37 -14.76
N GLY A 219 -1.49 -16.17 -14.20
CA GLY A 219 -0.20 -15.47 -14.24
C GLY A 219 0.41 -15.15 -12.87
N ARG A 220 -0.23 -15.56 -11.76
CA ARG A 220 0.23 -15.20 -10.42
C ARG A 220 -0.44 -16.00 -9.31
N THR A 221 0.35 -16.43 -8.33
CA THR A 221 -0.17 -16.87 -7.03
C THR A 221 -0.04 -15.75 -6.01
N PHE A 222 -1.12 -15.50 -5.27
CA PHE A 222 -1.13 -14.57 -4.14
C PHE A 222 -1.09 -15.38 -2.85
N TYR A 223 -0.11 -15.12 -2.00
CA TYR A 223 -0.01 -15.70 -0.67
C TYR A 223 -0.48 -14.68 0.36
N MET A 224 -1.23 -15.13 1.37
CA MET A 224 -1.67 -14.29 2.48
C MET A 224 -1.90 -15.11 3.75
N TYR A 225 -1.84 -14.48 4.91
CA TYR A 225 -2.19 -15.09 6.18
C TYR A 225 -3.13 -14.19 6.99
N ALA A 226 -3.94 -14.82 7.82
CA ALA A 226 -4.79 -14.16 8.80
C ALA A 226 -4.17 -14.22 10.21
N ASN A 227 -4.65 -13.38 11.13
CA ASN A 227 -4.12 -13.37 12.49
C ASN A 227 -4.57 -14.61 13.27
N THR A 228 -5.75 -15.15 12.95
CA THR A 228 -6.26 -16.38 13.55
C THR A 228 -6.54 -17.48 12.53
N GLN A 229 -6.61 -18.73 13.03
CA GLN A 229 -6.93 -19.89 12.19
C GLN A 229 -8.38 -19.83 11.70
N GLU A 230 -9.28 -19.33 12.54
CA GLU A 230 -10.71 -19.15 12.24
C GLU A 230 -10.88 -18.17 11.07
N GLU A 231 -10.20 -17.01 11.11
CA GLU A 231 -10.25 -16.03 10.03
C GLU A 231 -9.75 -16.62 8.71
N ALA A 232 -8.62 -17.33 8.71
CA ALA A 232 -8.09 -17.97 7.51
C ALA A 232 -9.07 -19.03 6.96
N ASN A 233 -9.68 -19.82 7.82
CA ASN A 233 -10.67 -20.83 7.44
C ASN A 233 -11.92 -20.20 6.84
N GLU A 234 -12.44 -19.11 7.41
CA GLU A 234 -13.58 -18.38 6.87
C GLU A 234 -13.29 -17.79 5.48
N TRP A 235 -12.12 -17.15 5.32
CA TRP A 235 -11.68 -16.63 4.02
C TRP A 235 -11.57 -17.75 2.98
N MET A 236 -10.89 -18.85 3.30
CA MET A 236 -10.73 -19.98 2.38
C MET A 236 -12.07 -20.65 2.04
N LYS A 237 -12.96 -20.83 3.02
CA LYS A 237 -14.28 -21.44 2.80
C LYS A 237 -15.10 -20.61 1.81
N LEU A 238 -15.15 -19.29 2.02
CA LEU A 238 -15.91 -18.39 1.15
C LEU A 238 -15.32 -18.33 -0.26
N LEU A 239 -13.99 -18.25 -0.38
CA LEU A 239 -13.30 -18.21 -1.67
C LEU A 239 -13.47 -19.54 -2.44
N LYS A 240 -13.37 -20.70 -1.77
CA LYS A 240 -13.63 -22.01 -2.40
C LYS A 240 -15.06 -22.12 -2.90
N TRP A 241 -16.05 -21.74 -2.08
CA TRP A 241 -17.45 -21.72 -2.49
C TRP A 241 -17.66 -20.86 -3.75
N LYS A 242 -17.00 -19.70 -3.84
CA LYS A 242 -17.03 -18.84 -5.04
C LYS A 242 -16.41 -19.49 -6.28
N LEU A 243 -15.35 -20.28 -6.11
CA LEU A 243 -14.70 -21.00 -7.21
C LEU A 243 -15.59 -22.12 -7.76
N GLU A 244 -16.37 -22.79 -6.90
CA GLU A 244 -17.31 -23.85 -7.28
C GLU A 244 -18.55 -23.32 -8.02
N HIS A 245 -18.94 -22.06 -7.78
CA HIS A 245 -20.16 -21.43 -8.31
C HIS A 245 -19.86 -20.36 -9.36
N LYS A 246 -18.75 -20.49 -10.10
CA LYS A 246 -18.40 -19.55 -11.18
C LYS A 246 -19.46 -19.59 -12.29
N GLY A 247 -20.02 -18.44 -12.63
CA GLY A 247 -20.96 -18.28 -13.76
C GLY A 247 -22.45 -18.39 -13.42
N GLN A 248 -22.82 -18.43 -12.12
CA GLN A 248 -24.20 -18.23 -11.66
C GLN A 248 -24.49 -16.78 -11.29
#